data_AF-A0A1I7K9L4-F1
#
_entry.id   AF-A0A1I7K9L4-F1
#
_cell.length_a   1.000
_cell.length_b   1.000
_cell.length_c   1.000
_cell.angle_alpha   90.00
_cell.angle_beta   90.00
_cell.angle_gamma   90.00
#
_symmetry.space_group_name_H-M   'P 1'
#
loop_
_entity.id
_entity.type
_entity.pdbx_description
1 polymer ?
#
loop_
_entity_poly.entity_id
_entity_poly.type
_entity_poly.pdbx_seq_one_letter_code
_entity_poly.pdbx_strand_id
1 'polypeptide(L)'
;MAPILPKARLLVAALWAGSLWAVGYLVAPTLFATLSDRVLAGTIAGAMFHSMALLSLGCGLAMLLLLWRGTQGWDGKRRRGMLALIVVMVMCTVVSHFGLQPMMAELRAAAGPAGVMESAAKSRFGMLHGVSSMIYLVQSLLAGWLVLKQ
;
A
#
# COMPACT_ATOMS: atom_id res chain seq x y z
N MET A 1 -30.38 12.49 -2.86
CA MET A 1 -29.00 12.14 -2.40
C MET A 1 -28.63 10.65 -2.57
N ALA A 2 -29.57 9.73 -2.80
CA ALA A 2 -29.34 8.28 -2.81
C ALA A 2 -28.31 7.69 -3.84
N PRO A 3 -28.09 8.23 -5.06
CA PRO A 3 -27.21 7.57 -6.04
C PRO A 3 -25.72 7.94 -5.94
N ILE A 4 -25.33 8.90 -5.09
CA ILE A 4 -23.97 9.46 -5.08
C ILE A 4 -23.01 8.62 -4.21
N LEU A 5 -23.47 8.11 -3.07
CA LEU A 5 -22.60 7.41 -2.12
C LEU A 5 -22.00 6.11 -2.67
N PRO A 6 -22.73 5.24 -3.40
CA PRO A 6 -22.12 4.07 -4.02
C PRO A 6 -21.06 4.41 -5.06
N LYS A 7 -21.34 5.42 -5.91
CA LYS A 7 -20.38 5.91 -6.92
C LYS A 7 -19.12 6.48 -6.25
N ALA A 8 -19.28 7.26 -5.18
CA ALA A 8 -18.16 7.79 -4.41
C ALA A 8 -17.29 6.67 -3.83
N ARG A 9 -17.89 5.61 -3.26
CA ARG A 9 -17.11 4.46 -2.77
C ARG A 9 -16.36 3.75 -3.89
N LEU A 10 -16.99 3.55 -5.04
CA LEU A 10 -16.34 2.94 -6.20
C LEU A 10 -15.13 3.77 -6.66
N LEU A 11 -15.28 5.10 -6.74
CA LEU A 11 -14.18 5.99 -7.11
C LEU A 11 -13.02 5.94 -6.11
N VAL A 12 -13.32 5.95 -4.80
CA VAL A 12 -12.28 5.84 -3.76
C VAL A 12 -11.59 4.47 -3.80
N ALA A 13 -12.35 3.38 -3.98
CA ALA A 13 -11.79 2.04 -4.11
C ALA A 13 -10.92 1.90 -5.37
N ALA A 14 -11.37 2.44 -6.50
CA ALA A 14 -10.63 2.43 -7.76
C ALA A 14 -9.34 3.26 -7.67
N LEU A 15 -9.39 4.44 -7.03
CA LEU A 15 -8.21 5.25 -6.75
C LEU A 15 -7.21 4.47 -5.89
N TRP A 16 -7.66 3.88 -4.79
CA TRP A 16 -6.79 3.17 -3.87
C TRP A 16 -6.15 1.94 -4.53
N ALA A 17 -6.95 1.09 -5.17
CA ALA A 17 -6.48 -0.11 -5.85
C ALA A 17 -5.57 0.23 -7.03
N GLY A 18 -6.00 1.16 -7.88
CA GLY A 18 -5.25 1.59 -9.06
C GLY A 18 -3.89 2.17 -8.70
N SER A 19 -3.82 3.02 -7.67
CA SER A 19 -2.54 3.57 -7.20
C SER A 19 -1.63 2.51 -6.58
N LEU A 20 -2.15 1.56 -5.79
CA LEU A 20 -1.36 0.42 -5.29
C LEU A 20 -0.77 -0.36 -6.47
N TRP A 21 -1.57 -0.70 -7.47
CA TRP A 21 -1.09 -1.51 -8.58
C TRP A 21 -0.08 -0.76 -9.45
N ALA A 22 -0.35 0.51 -9.74
CA ALA A 22 0.57 1.35 -10.51
C ALA A 22 1.92 1.49 -9.79
N VAL A 23 1.93 1.81 -8.48
CA VAL A 23 3.18 2.01 -7.74
C VAL A 23 3.96 0.70 -7.60
N GLY A 24 3.30 -0.38 -7.16
CA GLY A 24 3.97 -1.63 -6.84
C GLY A 24 4.36 -2.49 -8.04
N TYR A 25 3.55 -2.51 -9.10
CA TYR A 25 3.75 -3.43 -10.23
C TYR A 25 4.20 -2.77 -11.53
N LEU A 26 4.11 -1.43 -11.62
CA LEU A 26 4.57 -0.71 -12.81
C LEU A 26 5.74 0.22 -12.47
N VAL A 27 5.55 1.18 -11.57
CA VAL A 27 6.55 2.22 -11.27
C VAL A 27 7.81 1.62 -10.65
N ALA A 28 7.68 0.87 -9.55
CA ALA A 28 8.86 0.31 -8.87
C ALA A 28 9.69 -0.63 -9.78
N PRO A 29 9.11 -1.61 -10.50
CA PRO A 29 9.86 -2.43 -11.44
C PRO A 29 10.51 -1.61 -12.56
N THR A 30 9.79 -0.61 -13.11
CA THR A 30 10.34 0.27 -14.15
C THR A 30 11.57 1.02 -13.66
N LEU A 31 11.52 1.60 -12.45
CA LEU A 31 12.67 2.32 -11.87
C LEU A 31 13.91 1.43 -11.75
N PHE A 32 13.75 0.20 -11.26
CA PHE A 32 14.88 -0.73 -11.10
C PHE A 32 15.36 -1.35 -12.42
N ALA A 33 14.56 -1.29 -13.49
CA ALA A 33 14.92 -1.76 -14.82
C ALA A 33 15.62 -0.69 -15.66
N THR A 34 15.26 0.58 -15.50
CA THR A 34 15.70 1.66 -16.41
C THR A 34 16.79 2.55 -15.84
N LEU A 35 16.88 2.71 -14.51
CA LEU A 35 17.94 3.50 -13.88
C LEU A 35 19.21 2.67 -13.71
N SER A 36 20.34 3.19 -14.20
CA SER A 36 21.67 2.59 -13.99
C SER A 36 22.08 2.61 -12.52
N ASP A 37 21.71 3.67 -11.79
CA ASP A 37 21.92 3.79 -10.35
C ASP A 37 20.77 3.13 -9.56
N ARG A 38 21.05 1.93 -9.04
CA ARG A 38 20.10 1.17 -8.21
C ARG A 38 19.85 1.80 -6.84
N VAL A 39 20.79 2.58 -6.31
CA VAL A 39 20.62 3.29 -5.03
C VAL A 39 19.62 4.42 -5.24
N LEU A 40 19.77 5.18 -6.33
CA LEU A 40 18.81 6.22 -6.74
C LEU A 40 17.41 5.62 -6.98
N ALA A 41 17.32 4.51 -7.72
CA ALA A 41 16.05 3.81 -7.94
C ALA A 41 15.36 3.45 -6.62
N GLY A 42 16.11 2.90 -5.65
CA GLY A 42 15.59 2.60 -4.33
C GLY A 42 15.15 3.84 -3.55
N THR A 43 15.82 4.98 -3.71
CA THR A 43 15.44 6.24 -3.06
C THR A 43 14.12 6.78 -3.60
N ILE A 44 13.97 6.81 -4.94
CA ILE A 44 12.72 7.23 -5.58
C ILE A 44 11.58 6.27 -5.22
N ALA A 45 11.83 4.95 -5.27
CA ALA A 45 10.84 3.96 -4.87
C ALA A 45 10.39 4.16 -3.42
N GLY A 46 11.32 4.41 -2.49
CA GLY A 46 11.00 4.71 -1.09
C GLY A 46 10.08 5.93 -0.93
N ALA A 47 10.37 7.03 -1.65
CA ALA A 47 9.52 8.22 -1.64
C ALA A 47 8.12 7.94 -2.20
N MET A 48 8.02 7.19 -3.31
CA MET A 48 6.73 6.78 -3.89
C MET A 48 5.92 5.90 -2.93
N PHE A 49 6.56 4.97 -2.21
CA PHE A 49 5.88 4.14 -1.22
C PHE A 49 5.43 4.94 0.02
N HIS A 50 6.15 5.99 0.42
CA HIS A 50 5.67 6.91 1.44
C HIS A 50 4.41 7.67 0.98
N SER A 51 4.43 8.27 -0.21
CA SER A 51 3.24 8.92 -0.78
C SER A 51 2.07 7.96 -0.92
N MET A 52 2.31 6.72 -1.37
CA MET A 52 1.30 5.68 -1.46
C MET A 52 0.74 5.27 -0.09
N ALA A 53 1.55 5.28 0.97
CA ALA A 53 1.09 5.02 2.32
C ALA A 53 0.13 6.12 2.80
N LEU A 54 0.48 7.40 2.60
CA LEU A 54 -0.40 8.53 2.92
C LEU A 54 -1.72 8.48 2.14
N LEU A 55 -1.64 8.21 0.83
CA LEU A 55 -2.83 8.01 -0.01
C LEU A 55 -3.70 6.87 0.52
N SER A 56 -3.10 5.75 0.88
CA SER A 56 -3.81 4.58 1.43
C SER A 56 -4.54 4.90 2.73
N LEU A 57 -3.90 5.65 3.65
CA LEU A 57 -4.53 6.09 4.88
C LEU A 57 -5.70 7.04 4.61
N GLY A 58 -5.53 7.97 3.66
CA GLY A 58 -6.59 8.88 3.21
C GLY A 58 -7.79 8.14 2.60
N CYS A 59 -7.54 7.19 1.70
CA CYS A 59 -8.56 6.32 1.11
C CYS A 59 -9.25 5.46 2.16
N GLY A 60 -8.50 4.90 3.12
CA GLY A 60 -9.05 4.14 4.24
C GLY A 60 -10.01 4.98 5.07
N LEU A 61 -9.60 6.19 5.47
CA LEU A 61 -10.45 7.12 6.22
C LEU A 61 -11.71 7.50 5.42
N ALA A 62 -11.56 7.84 4.14
CA ALA A 62 -12.69 8.17 3.26
C ALA A 62 -13.68 6.99 3.15
N MET A 63 -13.19 5.76 2.99
CA MET A 63 -14.02 4.56 2.93
C MET A 63 -14.77 4.32 4.25
N LEU A 64 -14.13 4.52 5.40
CA LEU A 64 -14.80 4.40 6.70
C LEU A 64 -15.94 5.43 6.85
N LEU A 65 -15.71 6.68 6.44
CA LEU A 65 -16.73 7.73 6.47
C LEU A 65 -17.90 7.43 5.52
N LEU A 66 -17.61 6.95 4.31
CA LEU A 66 -18.63 6.56 3.33
C LEU A 66 -19.40 5.32 3.79
N LEU A 67 -18.74 4.37 4.45
CA LEU A 67 -19.39 3.21 5.04
C LEU A 67 -20.36 3.66 6.15
N TRP A 68 -19.92 4.57 7.03
CA TRP A 68 -20.75 5.09 8.12
C TRP A 68 -22.01 5.83 7.62
N ARG A 69 -21.88 6.67 6.58
CA ARG A 69 -23.00 7.46 6.04
C ARG A 69 -23.90 6.71 5.05
N GLY A 70 -23.34 5.75 4.30
CA GLY A 70 -23.99 5.21 3.09
C GLY A 70 -24.50 3.78 3.19
N THR A 71 -24.53 3.17 4.38
CA THR A 71 -24.88 1.74 4.55
C THR A 71 -25.92 1.45 5.63
N GLN A 72 -26.80 2.41 5.94
CA GLN A 72 -27.86 2.21 6.94
C GLN A 72 -28.85 1.08 6.57
N GLY A 73 -29.04 0.79 5.28
CA GLY A 73 -29.85 -0.35 4.81
C GLY A 73 -29.09 -1.65 4.56
N TRP A 74 -27.79 -1.72 4.89
CA TRP A 74 -27.03 -2.97 4.73
C TRP A 74 -27.29 -3.91 5.91
N ASP A 75 -27.30 -5.22 5.64
CA ASP A 75 -27.29 -6.20 6.71
C ASP A 75 -25.99 -6.08 7.53
N GLY A 76 -26.07 -6.44 8.81
CA GLY A 76 -24.96 -6.29 9.76
C GLY A 76 -23.73 -7.12 9.38
N LYS A 77 -23.89 -8.27 8.71
CA LYS A 77 -22.79 -9.15 8.31
C LYS A 77 -22.00 -8.53 7.16
N ARG A 78 -22.69 -8.02 6.13
CA ARG A 78 -22.08 -7.29 5.01
C ARG A 78 -21.32 -6.06 5.49
N ARG A 79 -21.92 -5.26 6.38
CA ARG A 79 -21.27 -4.06 6.91
C ARG A 79 -20.01 -4.38 7.72
N ARG A 80 -20.06 -5.40 8.59
CA ARG A 80 -18.87 -5.86 9.35
C ARG A 80 -17.78 -6.41 8.44
N GLY A 81 -18.14 -7.17 7.40
CA GLY A 81 -17.19 -7.69 6.42
C GLY A 81 -16.46 -6.57 5.66
N MET A 82 -17.18 -5.54 5.22
CA MET A 82 -16.58 -4.38 4.56
C MET A 82 -15.69 -3.57 5.52
N LEU A 83 -16.12 -3.38 6.77
CA LEU A 83 -15.30 -2.72 7.79
C LEU A 83 -13.99 -3.49 8.03
N ALA A 84 -14.07 -4.80 8.21
CA ALA A 84 -12.90 -5.66 8.43
C ALA A 84 -11.94 -5.60 7.24
N LEU A 85 -12.46 -5.63 6.00
CA LEU A 85 -11.64 -5.49 4.79
C LEU A 85 -10.87 -4.17 4.77
N ILE A 86 -11.54 -3.05 5.02
CA ILE A 86 -10.90 -1.72 5.05
C ILE A 86 -9.85 -1.66 6.16
N VAL A 87 -10.17 -2.13 7.36
CA VAL A 87 -9.25 -2.13 8.51
C VAL A 87 -8.02 -2.97 8.22
N VAL A 88 -8.17 -4.19 7.68
CA VAL A 88 -7.03 -5.04 7.33
C VAL A 88 -6.13 -4.36 6.30
N MET A 89 -6.70 -3.73 5.26
CA MET A 89 -5.92 -2.98 4.28
C MET A 89 -5.17 -1.80 4.90
N VAL A 90 -5.80 -1.04 5.80
CA VAL A 90 -5.12 0.04 6.55
C VAL A 90 -4.00 -0.53 7.42
N MET A 91 -4.22 -1.67 8.09
CA MET A 91 -3.19 -2.31 8.90
C MET A 91 -2.00 -2.80 8.07
N CYS A 92 -2.23 -3.33 6.85
CA CYS A 92 -1.16 -3.65 5.91
C CYS A 92 -0.30 -2.40 5.61
N THR A 93 -0.94 -1.25 5.36
CA THR A 93 -0.23 0.02 5.17
C THR A 93 0.56 0.43 6.40
N VAL A 94 -0.06 0.38 7.59
CA VAL A 94 0.59 0.81 8.84
C VAL A 94 1.80 -0.06 9.16
N VAL A 95 1.67 -1.38 9.09
CA VAL A 95 2.78 -2.32 9.35
C VAL A 95 3.90 -2.14 8.33
N SER A 96 3.56 -1.99 7.05
CA SER A 96 4.57 -1.80 6.00
C SER A 96 5.29 -0.45 6.15
N HIS A 97 4.55 0.63 6.39
CA HIS A 97 5.10 1.98 6.38
C HIS A 97 5.77 2.39 7.69
N PHE A 98 5.19 2.06 8.84
CA PHE A 98 5.74 2.44 10.15
C PHE A 98 6.54 1.32 10.81
N GLY A 99 6.40 0.08 10.35
CA GLY A 99 7.20 -1.06 10.83
C GLY A 99 8.37 -1.36 9.89
N LEU A 100 8.08 -1.85 8.68
CA LEU A 100 9.11 -2.42 7.81
C LEU A 100 9.97 -1.37 7.09
N GLN A 101 9.38 -0.27 6.63
CA GLN A 101 10.14 0.77 5.91
C GLN A 101 11.25 1.42 6.75
N PRO A 102 11.03 1.81 8.02
CA PRO A 102 12.10 2.34 8.87
C PRO A 102 13.26 1.35 9.05
N MET A 103 12.95 0.07 9.29
CA MET A 103 13.96 -0.98 9.42
C MET A 103 14.79 -1.14 8.15
N MET A 104 14.16 -1.08 6.97
CA MET A 104 14.87 -1.12 5.68
C MET A 104 15.70 0.16 5.45
N ALA A 105 15.20 1.33 5.86
CA ALA A 105 15.90 2.60 5.74
C ALA A 105 17.16 2.64 6.60
N GLU A 106 17.12 2.12 7.83
CA GLU A 106 18.28 1.97 8.72
C GLU A 106 19.38 1.12 8.06
N LEU A 107 19.02 -0.04 7.49
CA LEU A 107 19.97 -0.90 6.80
C LEU A 107 20.58 -0.22 5.56
N ARG A 108 19.78 0.60 4.84
CA ARG A 108 20.27 1.40 3.71
C ARG A 108 21.24 2.48 4.15
N ALA A 109 20.94 3.19 5.23
CA ALA A 109 21.82 4.22 5.78
C ALA A 109 23.16 3.63 6.24
N ALA A 110 23.13 2.45 6.86
CA ALA A 110 24.34 1.75 7.32
C ALA A 110 25.21 1.17 6.19
N ALA A 111 24.64 0.94 5.00
CA ALA A 111 25.37 0.31 3.89
C ALA A 111 26.33 1.25 3.13
N GLY A 112 26.23 2.56 3.35
CA GLY A 112 27.09 3.55 2.68
C GLY A 112 26.84 3.67 1.15
N PRO A 113 27.77 4.29 0.41
CA PRO A 113 27.57 4.64 -1.00
C PRO A 113 27.39 3.45 -1.95
N ALA A 114 28.01 2.31 -1.63
CA ALA A 114 27.90 1.08 -2.40
C ALA A 114 26.49 0.43 -2.32
N GLY A 115 25.69 0.83 -1.33
CA GLY A 115 24.35 0.34 -1.13
C GLY A 115 24.28 -1.06 -0.50
N VAL A 116 23.05 -1.50 -0.22
CA VAL A 116 22.80 -2.70 0.62
C VAL A 116 23.18 -4.01 -0.07
N MET A 117 23.27 -4.03 -1.40
CA MET A 117 23.55 -5.25 -2.15
C MET A 117 25.00 -5.71 -2.06
N GLU A 118 25.91 -4.82 -1.68
CA GLU A 118 27.34 -5.08 -1.51
C GLU A 118 27.76 -5.09 -0.03
N SER A 119 26.81 -4.91 0.89
CA SER A 119 27.10 -4.86 2.33
C SER A 119 26.67 -6.14 3.06
N ALA A 120 27.16 -6.32 4.29
CA ALA A 120 26.74 -7.41 5.17
C ALA A 120 25.22 -7.39 5.50
N ALA A 121 24.55 -6.25 5.27
CA ALA A 121 23.11 -6.09 5.51
C ALA A 121 22.21 -6.73 4.42
N LYS A 122 22.79 -7.21 3.30
CA LYS A 122 22.06 -7.76 2.14
C LYS A 122 21.00 -8.79 2.51
N SER A 123 21.35 -9.78 3.33
CA SER A 123 20.44 -10.89 3.69
C SER A 123 19.25 -10.39 4.51
N ARG A 124 19.50 -9.57 5.54
CA ARG A 124 18.47 -9.00 6.40
C ARG A 124 17.55 -8.05 5.62
N PHE A 125 18.11 -7.23 4.73
CA PHE A 125 17.34 -6.36 3.86
C PHE A 125 16.47 -7.17 2.89
N GLY A 126 17.02 -8.21 2.27
CA GLY A 126 16.27 -9.11 1.38
C GLY A 126 15.09 -9.77 2.08
N MET A 127 15.27 -10.23 3.33
CA MET A 127 14.20 -10.78 4.15
C MET A 127 13.10 -9.74 4.42
N LEU A 128 13.46 -8.54 4.90
CA LEU A 128 12.49 -7.48 5.18
C LEU A 128 11.74 -7.03 3.92
N HIS A 129 12.46 -6.91 2.80
CA HIS A 129 11.88 -6.59 1.50
C HIS A 129 10.90 -7.69 1.05
N GLY A 130 11.26 -8.96 1.18
CA GLY A 130 10.37 -10.09 0.87
C GLY A 130 9.09 -10.08 1.70
N VAL A 131 9.18 -9.86 3.01
CA VAL A 131 8.01 -9.73 3.89
C VAL A 131 7.14 -8.54 3.47
N SER A 132 7.76 -7.38 3.21
CA SER A 132 7.04 -6.19 2.73
C SER A 132 6.32 -6.46 1.41
N SER A 133 6.95 -7.18 0.47
CA SER A 133 6.36 -7.54 -0.82
C SER A 133 5.16 -8.48 -0.67
N MET A 134 5.21 -9.42 0.28
CA MET A 134 4.06 -10.28 0.57
C MET A 134 2.88 -9.52 1.18
N ILE A 135 3.15 -8.60 2.12
CA ILE A 135 2.09 -7.73 2.66
C ILE A 135 1.49 -6.87 1.55
N TYR A 136 2.33 -6.32 0.67
CA TYR A 136 1.88 -5.51 -0.47
C TYR A 136 1.02 -6.31 -1.46
N LEU A 137 1.39 -7.55 -1.74
CA LEU A 137 0.62 -8.47 -2.58
C LEU A 137 -0.76 -8.74 -1.97
N VAL A 138 -0.81 -9.13 -0.70
CA VAL A 138 -2.07 -9.37 0.02
C VAL A 138 -2.95 -8.11 -0.02
N GLN A 139 -2.38 -6.95 0.29
CA GLN A 139 -3.10 -5.68 0.24
C GLN A 139 -3.63 -5.37 -1.16
N SER A 140 -2.85 -5.65 -2.22
CA SER A 140 -3.25 -5.45 -3.62
C SER A 140 -4.44 -6.33 -4.02
N LEU A 141 -4.46 -7.59 -3.58
CA LEU A 141 -5.57 -8.51 -3.81
C LEU A 141 -6.83 -8.06 -3.06
N LEU A 142 -6.67 -7.64 -1.80
CA LEU A 142 -7.76 -7.07 -1.00
C LEU A 142 -8.32 -5.80 -1.64
N ALA A 143 -7.47 -4.95 -2.24
CA ALA A 143 -7.91 -3.76 -2.96
C ALA A 143 -8.74 -4.11 -4.20
N GLY A 144 -8.36 -5.13 -4.96
CA GLY A 144 -9.17 -5.65 -6.06
C GLY A 144 -10.52 -6.16 -5.58
N TRP A 145 -10.53 -6.92 -4.48
CA TRP A 145 -11.77 -7.38 -3.85
C TRP A 145 -12.65 -6.22 -3.35
N LEU A 146 -12.03 -5.15 -2.82
CA LEU A 146 -12.72 -3.94 -2.40
C LEU A 146 -13.46 -3.32 -3.58
N VAL A 147 -12.81 -3.17 -4.74
CA VAL A 147 -13.45 -2.63 -5.96
C VAL A 147 -14.65 -3.47 -6.38
N LEU A 148 -14.52 -4.80 -6.38
CA LEU A 148 -15.59 -5.74 -6.76
C LEU A 148 -16.80 -5.72 -5.80
N LYS A 149 -16.67 -5.14 -4.61
CA LYS A 149 -17.70 -5.14 -3.56
C LYS A 149 -18.44 -3.81 -3.36
N GLN A 150 -18.15 -2.79 -4.17
CA GLN A 150 -18.80 -1.47 -4.03
C GLN A 150 -20.24 -1.43 -4.51
#